data_AF-A0A962CW01-F1
#
_entry.id   AF-A0A962CW01-F1
#
_cell.length_a   1.000
_cell.length_b   1.000
_cell.length_c   1.000
_cell.angle_alpha   90.00
_cell.angle_beta   90.00
_cell.angle_gamma   90.00
#
_symmetry.space_group_name_H-M   'P 1'
#
loop_
_entity.id
_entity.type
_entity.pdbx_description
1 polymer ?
#
loop_
_entity_poly.entity_id
_entity_poly.type
_entity_poly.pdbx_seq_one_letter_code
_entity_poly.pdbx_strand_id
1 'polypeptide(L)'
;MKSFKAGTLDWELVNYILILFGTALSFSTLQDTTKTQNKISKKVWFDPVKGKIMLVFFAVMAHLFIIAGFILMIYKKNSMQENAAVGVIVLGIGMIGVLKGAIEMFENHRKDKN
;
A
#
# COMPACT_ATOMS: atom_id res chain seq x y z
N MET A 1 -23.20 24.44 -1.42
CA MET A 1 -22.70 23.42 -0.47
C MET A 1 -23.61 22.20 -0.62
N LYS A 2 -23.14 21.12 -1.25
CA LYS A 2 -23.99 19.93 -1.49
C LYS A 2 -24.25 19.23 -0.15
N SER A 3 -25.53 19.02 0.16
CA SER A 3 -25.99 18.27 1.33
C SER A 3 -25.45 16.84 1.28
N PHE A 4 -24.71 16.44 2.31
CA PHE A 4 -24.24 15.08 2.50
C PHE A 4 -25.44 14.21 2.86
N LYS A 5 -26.08 13.57 1.87
CA LYS A 5 -27.08 12.54 2.13
C LYS A 5 -26.35 11.31 2.68
N ALA A 6 -26.42 11.12 3.99
CA ALA A 6 -26.01 9.87 4.61
C ALA A 6 -26.83 8.72 3.98
N GLY A 7 -26.17 7.87 3.18
CA GLY A 7 -26.80 6.70 2.57
C GLY A 7 -26.27 6.29 1.19
N THR A 8 -25.53 7.15 0.48
CA THR A 8 -24.95 6.80 -0.84
C THR A 8 -23.43 6.96 -0.83
N LEU A 9 -22.71 5.90 -1.20
CA LEU A 9 -21.25 5.94 -1.36
C LEU A 9 -20.88 6.86 -2.53
N ASP A 10 -20.09 7.89 -2.25
CA ASP A 10 -19.55 8.79 -3.27
C ASP A 10 -18.28 8.17 -3.89
N TRP A 11 -18.45 7.57 -5.07
CA TRP A 11 -17.38 6.89 -5.81
C TRP A 11 -16.24 7.82 -6.24
N GLU A 12 -16.53 9.11 -6.44
CA GLU A 12 -15.52 10.09 -6.83
C GLU A 12 -14.62 10.40 -5.63
N LEU A 13 -15.21 10.64 -4.46
CA LEU A 13 -14.47 10.82 -3.21
C LEU A 13 -13.65 9.57 -2.87
N VAL A 14 -14.21 8.37 -3.01
CA VAL A 14 -13.49 7.11 -2.80
C VAL A 14 -12.28 7.03 -3.73
N ASN A 15 -12.43 7.33 -5.01
CA ASN A 15 -11.33 7.31 -5.96
C ASN A 15 -10.21 8.29 -5.55
N TYR A 16 -10.57 9.52 -5.18
CA TYR A 16 -9.57 10.50 -4.72
C TYR A 16 -8.80 10.00 -3.49
N ILE A 17 -9.49 9.42 -2.52
CA ILE A 17 -8.85 8.85 -1.33
C ILE A 17 -7.87 7.74 -1.74
N LEU A 18 -8.29 6.81 -2.59
CA LEU A 18 -7.46 5.69 -3.03
C LEU A 18 -6.20 6.14 -3.76
N ILE A 19 -6.34 7.09 -4.70
CA ILE A 19 -5.21 7.65 -5.45
C ILE A 19 -4.26 8.38 -4.50
N LEU A 20 -4.77 9.30 -3.67
CA LEU A 20 -3.95 10.08 -2.76
C LEU A 20 -3.22 9.19 -1.74
N PHE A 21 -3.89 8.15 -1.23
CA PHE A 21 -3.27 7.23 -0.30
C PHE A 21 -2.19 6.37 -0.98
N GLY A 22 -2.45 5.89 -2.20
CA GLY A 22 -1.45 5.21 -3.01
C GLY A 22 -0.21 6.09 -3.27
N THR A 23 -0.41 7.35 -3.63
CA THR A 23 0.68 8.31 -3.81
C THR A 23 1.44 8.59 -2.51
N ALA A 24 0.73 8.79 -1.40
CA ALA A 24 1.35 9.01 -0.09
C ALA A 24 2.21 7.80 0.36
N LEU A 25 1.73 6.59 0.12
CA LEU A 25 2.48 5.36 0.38
C LEU A 25 3.73 5.28 -0.50
N SER A 26 3.66 5.65 -1.78
CA SER A 26 4.86 5.75 -2.63
C SER A 26 5.89 6.72 -2.06
N PHE A 27 5.47 7.88 -1.55
CA PHE A 27 6.39 8.84 -0.94
C PHE A 27 6.93 8.40 0.42
N SER A 28 6.24 7.52 1.14
CA SER A 28 6.76 6.95 2.38
C SER A 28 8.09 6.21 2.19
N THR A 29 8.40 5.79 0.96
CA THR A 29 9.65 5.12 0.60
C THR A 29 10.87 6.05 0.59
N LEU A 30 10.67 7.37 0.62
CA LEU A 30 11.75 8.35 0.75
C LEU A 30 12.32 8.44 2.18
N GLN A 31 11.74 7.70 3.12
CA GLN A 31 12.28 7.60 4.47
C GLN A 31 13.68 6.97 4.46
N ASP A 32 14.55 7.45 5.35
CA ASP A 32 15.89 6.89 5.55
C ASP A 32 15.80 5.46 6.11
N THR A 33 16.07 4.46 5.26
CA THR A 33 16.01 3.03 5.60
C THR A 33 17.27 2.53 6.31
N THR A 34 18.26 3.39 6.57
CA THR A 34 19.45 3.05 7.38
C THR A 34 19.18 3.17 8.88
N LYS A 35 18.06 3.80 9.26
CA LYS A 35 17.66 4.03 10.64
C LYS A 35 16.29 3.42 10.92
N THR A 36 16.23 2.59 11.96
CA THR A 36 14.96 2.11 12.50
C THR A 36 14.28 3.18 13.35
N GLN A 37 13.09 3.60 12.92
CA GLN A 37 12.34 4.71 13.53
C GLN A 37 11.75 4.36 14.91
N ASN A 38 11.39 3.09 15.15
CA ASN A 38 10.67 2.71 16.36
C ASN A 38 11.05 1.31 16.89
N LYS A 39 10.65 1.01 18.13
CA LYS A 39 10.97 -0.26 18.81
C LYS A 39 10.37 -1.48 18.11
N ILE A 40 9.20 -1.33 17.50
CA ILE A 40 8.51 -2.41 16.77
C ILE A 40 9.29 -2.76 15.49
N SER A 41 9.66 -1.73 14.73
CA SER A 41 10.50 -1.78 13.53
C SER A 41 11.83 -2.47 13.84
N LYS A 42 12.51 -2.10 14.93
CA LYS A 42 13.71 -2.82 15.39
C LYS A 42 13.44 -4.31 15.61
N LYS A 43 12.35 -4.66 16.32
CA LYS A 43 12.02 -6.06 16.62
C LYS A 43 11.71 -6.88 15.36
N VAL A 44 11.11 -6.26 14.36
CA VAL A 44 10.75 -6.91 13.09
C VAL A 44 11.99 -7.06 12.20
N TRP A 45 12.73 -5.99 11.93
CA TRP A 45 13.77 -6.00 10.90
C TRP A 45 15.08 -6.65 11.33
N PHE A 46 15.38 -6.69 12.63
CA PHE A 46 16.56 -7.39 13.15
C PHE A 46 16.38 -8.91 13.18
N ASP A 47 15.13 -9.39 13.21
CA ASP A 47 14.81 -10.82 13.20
C ASP A 47 14.60 -11.28 11.75
N PRO A 48 15.43 -12.20 11.23
CA PRO A 48 15.36 -12.62 9.82
C PRO A 48 14.06 -13.31 9.45
N VAL A 49 13.43 -14.01 10.39
CA VAL A 49 12.16 -14.72 10.15
C VAL A 49 11.02 -13.72 10.10
N LYS A 50 10.94 -12.81 11.09
CA LYS A 50 9.89 -11.78 11.13
C LYS A 50 10.00 -10.79 9.96
N GLY A 51 11.22 -10.41 9.61
CA GLY A 51 11.46 -9.54 8.45
C GLY A 51 10.95 -10.18 7.15
N LYS A 52 11.30 -11.45 6.88
CA LYS A 52 10.80 -12.18 5.71
C LYS A 52 9.27 -12.30 5.69
N ILE A 53 8.64 -12.60 6.83
CA ILE A 53 7.17 -12.65 6.95
C ILE A 53 6.55 -11.30 6.58
N MET A 54 7.12 -10.19 7.06
CA MET A 54 6.63 -8.85 6.74
C MET A 54 6.80 -8.49 5.26
N LEU A 55 7.89 -8.91 4.63
CA LEU A 55 8.07 -8.72 3.18
C LEU A 55 7.00 -9.48 2.38
N VAL A 56 6.74 -10.75 2.74
CA VAL A 56 5.67 -11.54 2.12
C VAL A 56 4.31 -10.88 2.33
N PHE A 57 4.03 -10.38 3.54
CA PHE A 57 2.80 -9.65 3.83
C PHE A 57 2.60 -8.43 2.92
N PHE A 58 3.63 -7.58 2.77
CA PHE A 58 3.55 -6.42 1.88
C PHE A 58 3.40 -6.81 0.40
N ALA A 59 4.09 -7.86 -0.04
CA ALA A 59 3.98 -8.37 -1.40
C ALA A 59 2.57 -8.89 -1.71
N VAL A 60 2.00 -9.68 -0.78
CA VAL A 60 0.63 -10.19 -0.90
C VAL A 60 -0.39 -9.06 -0.90
N MET A 61 -0.24 -8.05 -0.02
CA MET A 61 -1.15 -6.89 -0.01
C MET A 61 -1.09 -6.09 -1.30
N ALA A 62 0.11 -5.82 -1.83
CA ALA A 62 0.27 -5.14 -3.11
C ALA A 62 -0.42 -5.92 -4.25
N HIS A 63 -0.20 -7.24 -4.33
CA HIS A 63 -0.86 -8.10 -5.30
C HIS A 63 -2.37 -8.11 -5.16
N LEU A 64 -2.89 -8.22 -3.93
CA LEU A 64 -4.32 -8.27 -3.68
C LEU A 64 -5.02 -6.98 -4.12
N PHE A 65 -4.44 -5.81 -3.85
CA PHE A 65 -5.00 -4.55 -4.33
C PHE A 65 -4.99 -4.48 -5.87
N ILE A 66 -3.88 -4.84 -6.52
CA ILE A 66 -3.80 -4.80 -7.98
C ILE A 66 -4.81 -5.76 -8.62
N ILE A 67 -4.87 -7.01 -8.15
CA ILE A 67 -5.82 -8.01 -8.65
C ILE A 67 -7.26 -7.57 -8.38
N ALA A 68 -7.57 -7.06 -7.19
CA ALA A 68 -8.90 -6.54 -6.88
C ALA A 68 -9.28 -5.37 -7.80
N GLY A 69 -8.34 -4.47 -8.08
CA GLY A 69 -8.52 -3.39 -9.04
C GLY A 69 -8.83 -3.90 -10.45
N PHE A 70 -8.10 -4.91 -10.94
CA PHE A 70 -8.39 -5.53 -12.23
C PHE A 70 -9.74 -6.26 -12.24
N ILE A 71 -10.10 -6.98 -11.17
CA ILE A 71 -11.42 -7.62 -11.04
C ILE A 71 -12.52 -6.56 -11.10
N LEU A 72 -12.39 -5.46 -10.34
CA LEU A 72 -13.33 -4.34 -10.40
C LEU A 72 -13.42 -3.74 -11.81
N MET A 73 -12.29 -3.60 -12.50
CA MET A 73 -12.23 -3.19 -13.90
C MET A 73 -12.88 -4.20 -14.87
N ILE A 74 -13.16 -5.44 -14.51
CA ILE A 74 -13.90 -6.37 -15.37
C ILE A 74 -15.41 -6.27 -15.08
N TYR A 75 -15.79 -6.18 -13.81
CA TYR A 75 -17.18 -6.23 -13.35
C TYR A 75 -17.90 -4.86 -13.26
N LYS A 76 -17.23 -3.76 -13.61
CA LYS A 76 -17.82 -2.40 -13.56
C LYS A 76 -19.08 -2.28 -14.42
N LYS A 77 -20.08 -1.58 -13.88
CA LYS A 77 -21.36 -1.29 -14.55
C LYS A 77 -21.46 0.16 -15.03
N ASN A 78 -20.62 1.07 -14.52
CA ASN A 78 -20.62 2.49 -14.87
C ASN A 78 -19.19 3.09 -14.80
N SER A 79 -19.02 4.29 -15.35
CA SER A 79 -17.73 5.00 -15.40
C SER A 79 -17.19 5.42 -14.03
N MET A 80 -18.06 5.61 -13.04
CA MET A 80 -17.63 5.95 -11.68
C MET A 80 -16.93 4.78 -10.97
N GLN A 81 -17.43 3.56 -11.18
CA GLN A 81 -16.80 2.34 -10.68
C GLN A 81 -15.48 2.06 -11.37
N GLU A 82 -15.34 2.43 -12.65
CA GLU A 82 -14.08 2.34 -13.38
C GLU A 82 -13.01 3.23 -12.74
N ASN A 83 -13.34 4.48 -12.42
CA ASN A 83 -12.43 5.39 -11.71
C ASN A 83 -11.99 4.80 -10.37
N ALA A 84 -12.92 4.28 -9.56
CA ALA A 84 -12.58 3.65 -8.29
C ALA A 84 -11.66 2.42 -8.48
N ALA A 85 -11.86 1.62 -9.53
CA ALA A 85 -10.99 0.51 -9.86
C ALA A 85 -9.55 0.96 -10.17
N VAL A 86 -9.40 2.05 -10.94
CA VAL A 86 -8.10 2.70 -11.17
C VAL A 86 -7.47 3.15 -9.84
N GLY A 87 -8.24 3.78 -8.95
CA GLY A 87 -7.77 4.15 -7.63
C GLY A 87 -7.23 2.97 -6.82
N VAL A 88 -7.93 1.82 -6.83
CA VAL A 88 -7.46 0.59 -6.15
C VAL A 88 -6.15 0.08 -6.75
N ILE A 89 -5.99 0.15 -8.07
CA ILE A 89 -4.73 -0.22 -8.74
C ILE A 89 -3.60 0.71 -8.31
N VAL A 90 -3.84 2.04 -8.29
CA VAL A 90 -2.85 3.04 -7.84
C VAL A 90 -2.45 2.81 -6.39
N LEU A 91 -3.39 2.45 -5.51
CA LEU A 91 -3.10 2.06 -4.14
C LEU A 91 -2.18 0.83 -4.08
N GLY A 92 -2.45 -0.18 -4.89
CA GLY A 92 -1.59 -1.36 -5.03
C GLY A 92 -0.18 -1.03 -5.52
N ILE A 93 -0.04 -0.11 -6.48
CA ILE A 93 1.26 0.40 -6.94
C ILE A 93 1.98 1.13 -5.81
N GLY A 94 1.29 1.93 -5.00
CA GLY A 94 1.87 2.56 -3.81
C GLY A 94 2.43 1.55 -2.81
N MET A 95 1.74 0.42 -2.63
CA MET A 95 2.20 -0.69 -1.81
C MET A 95 3.45 -1.39 -2.36
N ILE A 96 3.66 -1.40 -3.69
CA ILE A 96 4.93 -1.87 -4.27
C ILE A 96 6.09 -0.98 -3.81
N GLY A 97 5.87 0.34 -3.77
CA GLY A 97 6.83 1.28 -3.18
C GLY A 97 7.18 0.88 -1.75
N VAL A 98 6.16 0.70 -0.90
CA VAL A 98 6.34 0.28 0.50
C VAL A 98 7.14 -1.02 0.60
N LEU A 99 6.83 -2.03 -0.25
CA LEU A 99 7.58 -3.28 -0.30
C LEU A 99 9.06 -3.04 -0.61
N LYS A 100 9.38 -2.20 -1.60
CA LYS A 100 10.76 -1.83 -1.93
C LYS A 100 11.47 -1.20 -0.73
N GLY A 101 10.84 -0.22 -0.07
CA GLY A 101 11.41 0.40 1.14
C GLY A 101 11.59 -0.59 2.29
N ALA A 102 10.67 -1.54 2.45
CA ALA A 102 10.77 -2.60 3.44
C ALA A 102 11.92 -3.59 3.15
N ILE A 103 12.16 -3.92 1.87
CA ILE A 103 13.30 -4.75 1.45
C ILE A 103 14.61 -4.06 1.85
N GLU A 104 14.78 -2.78 1.52
CA GLU A 104 15.97 -2.00 1.89
C GLU A 104 16.15 -1.93 3.42
N MET A 105 15.07 -1.66 4.16
CA MET A 105 15.08 -1.65 5.63
C MET A 105 15.53 -3.00 6.20
N PHE A 106 15.03 -4.10 5.65
CA PHE A 106 15.40 -5.45 6.06
C PHE A 106 16.88 -5.75 5.75
N GLU A 107 17.35 -5.41 4.55
CA GLU A 107 18.74 -5.63 4.15
C GLU A 107 19.76 -4.86 4.98
N ASN A 108 19.37 -3.68 5.48
CA ASN A 108 20.22 -2.83 6.31
C ASN A 108 20.33 -3.32 7.76
N HIS A 109 19.30 -4.00 8.30
CA HIS A 109 19.18 -4.24 9.73
C HIS A 109 19.18 -5.72 10.16
N ARG A 110 19.04 -6.66 9.23
CA ARG A 110 18.97 -8.08 9.57
C ARG A 110 20.27 -8.60 10.21
N LYS A 111 20.15 -9.29 11.34
CA LYS A 111 21.29 -9.82 12.13
C LYS A 111 21.98 -11.03 11.52
N ASP A 112 21.36 -11.70 10.55
CA ASP A 112 22.01 -12.79 9.81
C ASP A 112 23.07 -12.28 8.82
N LYS A 113 23.11 -10.96 8.58
CA LYS A 113 24.08 -10.31 7.68
C LYS A 113 25.11 -9.44 8.42
N ASN A 114 24.76 -8.88 9.58
CA ASN A 114 25.57 -7.97 10.40
C ASN A 114 25.81 -8.54 11.80
#